data_AF-K5DB70-F1
#
_entry.id   AF-K5DB70-F1
#
_cell.length_a   1.000
_cell.length_b   1.000
_cell.length_c   1.000
_cell.angle_alpha   90.00
_cell.angle_beta   90.00
_cell.angle_gamma   90.00
#
_symmetry.space_group_name_H-M   'P 1'
#
loop_
_entity.id
_entity.type
_entity.pdbx_description
1 polymer ?
#
loop_
_entity_poly.entity_id
_entity_poly.type
_entity_poly.pdbx_seq_one_letter_code
_entity_poly.pdbx_strand_id
1 'polypeptide(L)'
;MKMKFLPKTVLLGAAFWIAGSFGLLTDAQVQGQQFGPIDMLPSPTQDIPRSPITSSPDTFKPIDRSGSILTPRRPIQLPEPTFGPMLGASRSRQTPNEAVQPPAAAGLQIRVGDLIHPENERLAVRDDNGNRVVGRYLVGSGSVRFVLMPDGRLKVFDDSEVSPTEDAFTPMTIDEVRDRWLADERLAKLEMKSIQSRHFLFLYNTSEPFIRATRTILETMYPAVRKYFQRTRIDTHEPEFPLVIVAFANDHQFQEFNRMPEGVVAYYDSAFNNVALYEQSRLNQVAPHVAVMNSISTIAHEGVHQILYNIGVQQRLSQWPMWLSEGLPEFFAPTSTGEGARWKGLGATNDLRMKEIFEDVKSGRRLGDGSHLKRLVESNEFDSQEYAYAWGVIHWMARKQREELFASIREASTRKPLAHLTENAPDNASFFQKHLGDDFVEHEKDLARHLLSIRWVDPAENQVHYLVISGSRVTLTTSPERVEELRRATLPLQKFRVQRFRTRTLAMQAMSAITQ
;
A
#
# COMPACT_ATOMS: atom_id res chain seq x y z
N MET A 1 38.82 -25.44 -3.14
CA MET A 1 38.01 -26.24 -2.18
C MET A 1 36.58 -25.71 -2.23
N LYS A 2 35.57 -26.50 -2.65
CA LYS A 2 34.19 -25.98 -2.76
C LYS A 2 33.55 -25.93 -1.37
N MET A 3 33.23 -24.74 -0.87
CA MET A 3 32.38 -24.59 0.31
C MET A 3 30.95 -25.02 -0.04
N LYS A 4 30.43 -26.02 0.67
CA LYS A 4 28.99 -26.31 0.66
C LYS A 4 28.31 -25.33 1.60
N PHE A 5 27.56 -24.38 1.06
CA PHE A 5 26.62 -23.61 1.88
C PHE A 5 25.56 -24.55 2.46
N LEU A 6 25.24 -24.39 3.75
CA LEU A 6 24.02 -24.98 4.29
C LEU A 6 22.82 -24.16 3.76
N PRO A 7 21.69 -24.81 3.39
CA PRO A 7 20.53 -24.09 2.90
C PRO A 7 19.98 -23.18 3.99
N LYS A 8 20.01 -21.87 3.77
CA LYS A 8 19.32 -20.89 4.62
C LYS A 8 17.82 -20.97 4.30
N THR A 9 17.01 -21.24 5.32
CA THR A 9 15.58 -20.99 5.25
C THR A 9 15.33 -19.51 5.51
N VAL A 10 14.73 -18.83 4.54
CA VAL A 10 14.32 -17.41 4.65
C VAL A 10 12.80 -17.36 4.65
N LEU A 11 12.21 -16.67 5.61
CA LEU A 11 10.77 -16.43 5.65
C LEU A 11 10.47 -15.17 4.83
N LEU A 12 10.02 -15.32 3.58
CA LEU A 12 9.69 -14.17 2.75
C LEU A 12 8.26 -13.72 3.07
N GLY A 13 8.15 -12.73 3.96
CA GLY A 13 6.95 -11.92 4.11
C GLY A 13 6.72 -11.13 2.83
N ALA A 14 6.07 -11.75 1.85
CA ALA A 14 6.01 -11.29 0.46
C ALA A 14 4.97 -10.17 0.25
N ALA A 15 4.98 -9.18 1.14
CA ALA A 15 3.97 -8.15 1.27
C ALA A 15 4.63 -6.82 1.66
N PHE A 16 4.04 -5.73 1.20
CA PHE A 16 4.51 -4.38 1.44
C PHE A 16 3.63 -3.72 2.51
N TRP A 17 4.25 -2.91 3.38
CA TRP A 17 3.61 -2.39 4.59
C TRP A 17 4.11 -0.97 4.87
N ILE A 18 3.20 0.00 4.89
CA ILE A 18 3.48 1.30 5.48
C ILE A 18 3.23 1.20 6.99
N ALA A 19 4.28 1.37 7.79
CA ALA A 19 4.12 1.71 9.20
C ALA A 19 3.52 3.13 9.29
N GLY A 20 2.26 3.23 9.73
CA GLY A 20 1.47 4.48 9.75
C GLY A 20 1.90 5.52 10.79
N SER A 21 3.21 5.77 10.91
CA SER A 21 3.82 6.73 11.84
C SER A 21 3.69 8.19 11.40
N PHE A 22 2.52 8.58 10.86
CA PHE A 22 2.18 9.99 10.73
C PHE A 22 2.14 10.61 12.13
N GLY A 23 3.00 11.59 12.38
CA GLY A 23 3.02 12.36 13.62
C GLY A 23 1.64 12.94 13.92
N LEU A 24 1.24 12.94 15.20
CA LEU A 24 -0.10 13.36 15.62
C LEU A 24 -0.42 14.78 15.11
N LEU A 25 -1.43 14.88 14.25
CA LEU A 25 -2.06 16.14 13.83
C LEU A 25 -2.81 16.77 15.02
N THR A 26 -2.04 17.37 15.92
CA THR A 26 -2.50 18.14 17.07
C THR A 26 -2.15 19.61 16.87
N ASP A 27 -3.06 20.51 17.27
CA ASP A 27 -2.96 21.97 17.07
C ASP A 27 -1.79 22.66 17.82
N ALA A 28 -0.80 21.92 18.29
CA ALA A 28 0.24 22.34 19.23
C ALA A 28 1.41 23.14 18.60
N GLN A 29 1.16 23.96 17.57
CA GLN A 29 2.10 25.04 17.13
C GLN A 29 1.54 26.00 16.04
N VAL A 30 0.45 26.74 16.32
CA VAL A 30 0.09 27.94 15.52
C VAL A 30 -0.30 29.12 16.40
N GLN A 31 0.68 29.93 16.81
CA GLN A 31 0.45 31.37 17.00
C GLN A 31 0.58 32.06 15.64
N GLY A 32 -0.33 32.98 15.33
CA GLY A 32 -0.69 33.30 13.95
C GLY A 32 0.07 34.46 13.28
N GLN A 33 0.04 34.45 11.95
CA GLN A 33 0.20 35.61 11.08
C GLN A 33 -0.77 35.51 9.90
N GLN A 34 -1.24 36.64 9.39
CA GLN A 34 -2.22 36.71 8.29
C GLN A 34 -1.55 36.88 6.93
N PHE A 35 -2.15 36.31 5.88
CA PHE A 35 -1.89 36.68 4.49
C PHE A 35 -3.21 36.77 3.68
N GLY A 36 -3.20 37.57 2.61
CA GLY A 36 -4.39 37.98 1.86
C GLY A 36 -4.78 37.09 0.67
N PRO A 37 -5.89 37.43 -0.04
CA PRO A 37 -6.46 36.62 -1.12
C PRO A 37 -5.77 36.82 -2.48
N ILE A 38 -5.98 35.88 -3.40
CA ILE A 38 -5.61 35.94 -4.82
C ILE A 38 -6.79 35.42 -5.65
N ASP A 39 -7.06 36.06 -6.79
CA ASP A 39 -8.27 35.89 -7.61
C ASP A 39 -8.26 34.73 -8.64
N MET A 40 -9.44 34.51 -9.24
CA MET A 40 -9.78 33.42 -10.18
C MET A 40 -9.26 33.62 -11.62
N LEU A 41 -9.32 32.55 -12.43
CA LEU A 41 -9.85 32.45 -13.83
C LEU A 41 -9.54 31.01 -14.40
N PRO A 42 -10.00 30.58 -15.59
CA PRO A 42 -11.31 29.95 -15.79
C PRO A 42 -11.25 28.52 -16.41
N SER A 43 -12.41 27.83 -16.45
CA SER A 43 -12.55 26.48 -17.02
C SER A 43 -12.97 26.49 -18.51
N PRO A 44 -12.38 25.63 -19.38
CA PRO A 44 -12.90 25.34 -20.71
C PRO A 44 -13.74 24.04 -20.77
N THR A 45 -14.73 24.01 -21.65
CA THR A 45 -15.57 22.84 -21.99
C THR A 45 -15.49 22.52 -23.49
N GLN A 46 -15.61 21.25 -23.89
CA GLN A 46 -16.55 20.77 -24.94
C GLN A 46 -16.41 19.26 -25.25
N ASP A 47 -17.39 18.76 -25.99
CA ASP A 47 -17.81 17.36 -26.12
C ASP A 47 -17.02 16.49 -27.12
N ILE A 48 -17.29 15.17 -27.09
CA ILE A 48 -16.87 14.17 -28.10
C ILE A 48 -18.09 13.29 -28.47
N PRO A 49 -18.40 13.06 -29.77
CA PRO A 49 -19.58 12.30 -30.21
C PRO A 49 -19.45 10.76 -30.10
N ARG A 50 -20.58 10.04 -30.30
CA ARG A 50 -20.73 8.57 -30.15
C ARG A 50 -21.10 7.86 -31.47
N SER A 51 -20.88 6.53 -31.54
CA SER A 51 -21.71 5.45 -32.19
C SER A 51 -20.83 4.33 -32.85
N PRO A 52 -21.34 3.15 -33.27
CA PRO A 52 -22.40 2.27 -32.69
C PRO A 52 -22.11 0.72 -32.67
N ILE A 53 -22.98 -0.01 -31.94
CA ILE A 53 -23.35 -1.47 -31.84
C ILE A 53 -22.77 -2.47 -32.89
N THR A 54 -22.24 -3.66 -32.50
CA THR A 54 -22.83 -5.05 -32.63
C THR A 54 -21.84 -6.16 -32.16
N SER A 55 -22.14 -7.48 -32.10
CA SER A 55 -23.07 -8.21 -31.19
C SER A 55 -23.06 -9.77 -31.36
N SER A 56 -23.01 -10.55 -30.24
CA SER A 56 -23.52 -11.96 -30.06
C SER A 56 -22.80 -13.17 -30.72
N PRO A 57 -23.04 -14.45 -30.31
CA PRO A 57 -23.07 -15.06 -28.95
C PRO A 57 -22.41 -16.49 -28.87
N ASP A 58 -22.79 -17.32 -27.87
CA ASP A 58 -22.71 -18.82 -27.79
C ASP A 58 -21.35 -19.55 -27.51
N THR A 59 -21.24 -20.74 -26.86
CA THR A 59 -22.08 -21.55 -25.92
C THR A 59 -21.25 -22.63 -25.14
N PHE A 60 -21.89 -23.36 -24.20
CA PHE A 60 -21.61 -24.75 -23.71
C PHE A 60 -21.28 -24.96 -22.19
N LYS A 61 -21.27 -26.22 -21.68
CA LYS A 61 -21.29 -26.63 -20.24
C LYS A 61 -20.33 -27.78 -19.85
N PRO A 62 -19.92 -27.94 -18.55
CA PRO A 62 -18.92 -28.93 -18.07
C PRO A 62 -19.43 -30.00 -17.05
N ILE A 63 -18.59 -31.02 -16.78
CA ILE A 63 -18.68 -32.08 -15.72
C ILE A 63 -17.23 -32.66 -15.49
N ASP A 64 -16.73 -33.21 -14.36
CA ASP A 64 -16.84 -33.01 -12.89
C ASP A 64 -15.82 -33.98 -12.16
N ARG A 65 -15.28 -33.62 -10.97
CA ARG A 65 -14.53 -34.44 -9.94
C ARG A 65 -13.13 -35.04 -10.26
N SER A 66 -12.25 -35.41 -9.30
CA SER A 66 -11.86 -35.00 -7.90
C SER A 66 -10.63 -35.87 -7.47
N GLY A 67 -9.94 -35.82 -6.32
CA GLY A 67 -9.87 -34.91 -5.15
C GLY A 67 -9.35 -35.61 -3.87
N SER A 68 -8.09 -35.40 -3.43
CA SER A 68 -7.56 -35.75 -2.06
C SER A 68 -6.18 -35.13 -1.72
N ILE A 69 -5.96 -34.79 -0.43
CA ILE A 69 -4.92 -33.89 0.14
C ILE A 69 -3.96 -34.67 1.08
N LEU A 70 -2.85 -34.07 1.56
CA LEU A 70 -2.40 -34.10 2.98
C LEU A 70 -1.26 -33.08 3.26
N THR A 71 -0.93 -32.78 4.54
CA THR A 71 -0.05 -31.66 4.97
C THR A 71 0.92 -31.98 6.15
N PRO A 72 2.09 -31.28 6.29
CA PRO A 72 2.85 -31.35 7.57
C PRO A 72 3.71 -30.12 8.02
N ARG A 73 3.40 -29.59 9.23
CA ARG A 73 4.29 -29.20 10.38
C ARG A 73 5.41 -28.10 10.27
N ARG A 74 5.86 -27.62 11.47
CA ARG A 74 6.60 -26.36 11.75
C ARG A 74 8.17 -26.42 11.69
N PRO A 75 8.88 -25.28 11.48
CA PRO A 75 10.34 -25.11 11.64
C PRO A 75 10.78 -24.25 12.87
N ILE A 76 12.06 -23.82 12.91
CA ILE A 76 12.84 -23.32 14.08
C ILE A 76 13.17 -21.80 13.98
N GLN A 77 13.44 -21.13 15.12
CA GLN A 77 13.61 -19.68 15.30
C GLN A 77 15.07 -19.22 15.56
N LEU A 78 15.38 -17.95 15.27
CA LEU A 78 16.62 -17.21 15.56
C LEU A 78 16.30 -15.78 16.10
N PRO A 79 17.28 -15.01 16.67
CA PRO A 79 16.99 -13.97 17.68
C PRO A 79 16.62 -12.57 17.14
N GLU A 80 15.97 -11.78 18.01
CA GLU A 80 15.45 -10.44 17.74
C GLU A 80 16.39 -9.28 18.14
N PRO A 81 16.25 -8.07 17.55
CA PRO A 81 17.04 -6.89 17.88
C PRO A 81 16.58 -6.21 19.20
N THR A 82 17.55 -5.80 20.01
CA THR A 82 17.30 -5.08 21.29
C THR A 82 17.33 -3.56 21.12
N PHE A 83 16.23 -2.88 21.46
CA PHE A 83 16.19 -1.41 21.56
C PHE A 83 16.54 -0.93 22.98
N GLY A 84 17.46 0.04 23.08
CA GLY A 84 17.83 0.71 24.33
C GLY A 84 17.02 2.00 24.57
N PRO A 85 16.61 2.31 25.82
CA PRO A 85 15.77 3.47 26.09
C PRO A 85 16.56 4.76 26.34
N MET A 86 16.01 5.91 25.92
CA MET A 86 16.37 7.21 26.51
C MET A 86 15.49 7.55 27.71
N LEU A 87 16.19 7.81 28.82
CA LEU A 87 15.84 8.55 30.05
C LEU A 87 14.41 9.17 30.15
N GLY A 88 13.61 8.88 31.18
CA GLY A 88 13.83 7.91 32.26
C GLY A 88 12.87 8.05 33.45
N ALA A 89 12.60 6.94 34.14
CA ALA A 89 11.94 6.86 35.44
C ALA A 89 12.45 5.62 36.21
N SER A 90 12.19 5.55 37.53
CA SER A 90 12.83 4.58 38.43
C SER A 90 12.48 3.10 38.14
N ARG A 91 13.48 2.22 38.24
CA ARG A 91 13.34 0.76 38.08
C ARG A 91 12.57 0.12 39.23
N SER A 92 11.54 -0.66 38.90
CA SER A 92 11.09 -1.81 39.70
C SER A 92 11.42 -3.12 38.95
N ARG A 93 11.81 -4.17 39.67
CA ARG A 93 12.04 -5.49 39.07
C ARG A 93 10.72 -6.23 38.92
N GLN A 94 10.43 -6.72 37.72
CA GLN A 94 9.49 -7.83 37.51
C GLN A 94 10.22 -8.99 36.80
N THR A 95 9.74 -10.20 37.04
CA THR A 95 10.35 -11.46 36.58
C THR A 95 10.01 -11.77 35.13
N PRO A 96 10.86 -12.52 34.39
CA PRO A 96 10.55 -12.91 33.02
C PRO A 96 9.34 -13.86 33.00
N ASN A 97 8.33 -13.55 32.19
CA ASN A 97 7.22 -14.45 31.91
C ASN A 97 7.16 -14.76 30.41
N GLU A 98 6.98 -16.04 30.09
CA GLU A 98 6.63 -16.67 28.80
C GLU A 98 7.19 -16.05 27.51
N ALA A 99 8.10 -16.81 26.87
CA ALA A 99 8.64 -16.46 25.56
C ALA A 99 7.54 -16.45 24.49
N VAL A 100 7.28 -15.26 23.93
CA VAL A 100 6.37 -15.06 22.80
C VAL A 100 6.90 -15.83 21.59
N GLN A 101 6.08 -16.73 21.03
CA GLN A 101 6.40 -17.39 19.77
C GLN A 101 6.38 -16.36 18.63
N PRO A 102 7.30 -16.46 17.65
CA PRO A 102 7.25 -15.59 16.49
C PRO A 102 5.96 -15.87 15.72
N PRO A 103 5.33 -14.85 15.10
CA PRO A 103 4.08 -15.06 14.38
C PRO A 103 4.29 -16.09 13.27
N ALA A 104 3.32 -16.98 13.10
CA ALA A 104 3.19 -17.78 11.89
C ALA A 104 2.72 -16.86 10.74
N ALA A 105 3.61 -15.98 10.29
CA ALA A 105 3.33 -15.06 9.20
C ALA A 105 2.95 -15.85 7.94
N ALA A 106 2.00 -15.32 7.16
CA ALA A 106 1.55 -15.93 5.91
C ALA A 106 2.59 -15.90 4.76
N GLY A 107 3.87 -15.68 5.08
CA GLY A 107 4.98 -15.64 4.13
C GLY A 107 5.40 -17.03 3.65
N LEU A 108 5.81 -17.11 2.38
CA LEU A 108 6.31 -18.35 1.80
C LEU A 108 7.68 -18.68 2.40
N GLN A 109 7.85 -19.91 2.91
CA GLN A 109 9.13 -20.37 3.44
C GLN A 109 10.06 -20.76 2.28
N ILE A 110 11.12 -19.98 2.08
CA ILE A 110 12.06 -20.16 0.98
C ILE A 110 13.29 -20.91 1.49
N ARG A 111 13.49 -22.14 1.00
CA ARG A 111 14.79 -22.82 1.07
C ARG A 111 15.62 -22.31 -0.10
N VAL A 112 16.61 -21.45 0.16
CA VAL A 112 17.45 -20.89 -0.91
C VAL A 112 18.40 -21.96 -1.43
N GLY A 113 18.38 -22.18 -2.76
CA GLY A 113 19.25 -23.07 -3.50
C GLY A 113 19.38 -22.58 -4.94
N ASP A 114 19.86 -23.43 -5.85
CA ASP A 114 19.98 -23.07 -7.26
C ASP A 114 18.60 -22.69 -7.84
N LEU A 115 18.52 -21.49 -8.43
CA LEU A 115 17.27 -20.95 -8.97
C LEU A 115 17.02 -21.45 -10.40
N ILE A 116 15.76 -21.79 -10.68
CA ILE A 116 15.28 -22.22 -11.99
C ILE A 116 14.18 -21.27 -12.43
N HIS A 117 14.34 -20.60 -13.57
CA HIS A 117 13.30 -19.75 -14.17
C HIS A 117 12.77 -20.44 -15.44
N PRO A 118 11.69 -21.22 -15.34
CA PRO A 118 11.12 -21.97 -16.46
C PRO A 118 10.53 -21.04 -17.53
N GLU A 119 10.43 -21.53 -18.76
CA GLU A 119 9.82 -20.78 -19.87
C GLU A 119 8.47 -21.39 -20.25
N ASN A 120 7.39 -20.80 -19.72
CA ASN A 120 5.99 -21.20 -19.95
C ASN A 120 5.57 -22.61 -19.48
N GLU A 121 6.40 -23.26 -18.66
CA GLU A 121 6.12 -24.59 -18.10
C GLU A 121 4.88 -24.61 -17.18
N ARG A 122 4.17 -25.75 -17.21
CA ARG A 122 2.97 -26.00 -16.41
C ARG A 122 3.14 -27.27 -15.59
N LEU A 123 2.67 -27.23 -14.35
CA LEU A 123 2.76 -28.31 -13.38
C LEU A 123 1.36 -28.75 -12.97
N ALA A 124 1.10 -30.05 -13.04
CA ALA A 124 0.00 -30.68 -12.34
C ALA A 124 0.36 -30.75 -10.85
N VAL A 125 -0.51 -30.20 -10.01
CA VAL A 125 -0.35 -30.11 -8.54
C VAL A 125 -1.67 -30.46 -7.85
N ARG A 126 -1.65 -30.56 -6.51
CA ARG A 126 -2.88 -30.73 -5.71
C ARG A 126 -3.26 -29.40 -5.04
N ASP A 127 -4.53 -29.03 -5.15
CA ASP A 127 -5.08 -27.87 -4.44
C ASP A 127 -5.36 -28.20 -2.95
N ASP A 128 -5.82 -27.23 -2.16
CA ASP A 128 -6.10 -27.40 -0.72
C ASP A 128 -7.27 -28.36 -0.43
N ASN A 129 -8.13 -28.62 -1.43
CA ASN A 129 -9.15 -29.67 -1.43
C ASN A 129 -8.64 -30.97 -2.07
N GLY A 130 -7.38 -30.99 -2.51
CA GLY A 130 -6.68 -32.16 -3.03
C GLY A 130 -6.98 -32.49 -4.49
N ASN A 131 -7.73 -31.63 -5.17
CA ASN A 131 -8.04 -31.79 -6.58
C ASN A 131 -6.77 -31.59 -7.41
N ARG A 132 -6.61 -32.40 -8.46
CA ARG A 132 -5.57 -32.16 -9.45
C ARG A 132 -5.92 -30.88 -10.20
N VAL A 133 -5.04 -29.89 -10.11
CA VAL A 133 -5.16 -28.63 -10.84
C VAL A 133 -3.86 -28.37 -11.61
N VAL A 134 -3.96 -27.59 -12.69
CA VAL A 134 -2.78 -27.11 -13.41
C VAL A 134 -2.38 -25.77 -12.84
N GLY A 135 -1.11 -25.61 -12.48
CA GLY A 135 -0.50 -24.34 -12.12
C GLY A 135 0.60 -23.96 -13.10
N ARG A 136 0.93 -22.66 -13.22
CA ARG A 136 2.14 -22.23 -13.94
C ARG A 136 3.33 -22.29 -13.03
N TYR A 137 4.43 -22.88 -13.49
CA TYR A 137 5.68 -22.90 -12.76
C TYR A 137 6.33 -21.52 -12.86
N LEU A 138 6.51 -20.82 -11.73
CA LEU A 138 7.01 -19.43 -11.72
C LEU A 138 8.53 -19.37 -11.48
N VAL A 139 9.01 -20.12 -10.47
CA VAL A 139 10.42 -20.22 -10.13
C VAL A 139 10.67 -21.47 -9.28
N GLY A 140 11.79 -22.16 -9.52
CA GLY A 140 12.31 -23.20 -8.64
C GLY A 140 13.44 -22.68 -7.76
N SER A 141 13.63 -23.27 -6.59
CA SER A 141 14.78 -23.04 -5.72
C SER A 141 15.21 -24.36 -5.09
N GLY A 142 16.26 -25.00 -5.61
CA GLY A 142 16.65 -26.34 -5.19
C GLY A 142 15.52 -27.37 -5.34
N SER A 143 15.03 -27.93 -4.23
CA SER A 143 13.92 -28.91 -4.22
C SER A 143 12.53 -28.31 -4.26
N VAL A 144 12.36 -27.00 -4.09
CA VAL A 144 11.02 -26.39 -4.02
C VAL A 144 10.61 -25.72 -5.34
N ARG A 145 9.29 -25.66 -5.57
CA ARG A 145 8.64 -25.14 -6.77
C ARG A 145 7.61 -24.09 -6.35
N PHE A 146 7.78 -22.86 -6.80
CA PHE A 146 6.79 -21.80 -6.65
C PHE A 146 5.84 -21.86 -7.85
N VAL A 147 4.56 -22.08 -7.57
CA VAL A 147 3.54 -22.35 -8.57
C VAL A 147 2.41 -21.34 -8.43
N LEU A 148 2.06 -20.70 -9.55
CA LEU A 148 0.87 -19.86 -9.68
C LEU A 148 -0.34 -20.75 -9.90
N MET A 149 -1.27 -20.69 -8.95
CA MET A 149 -2.49 -21.49 -8.90
C MET A 149 -3.63 -20.84 -9.71
N PRO A 150 -4.66 -21.61 -10.13
CA PRO A 150 -5.84 -21.07 -10.82
C PRO A 150 -6.61 -19.96 -10.08
N ASP A 151 -6.52 -19.88 -8.75
CA ASP A 151 -7.13 -18.83 -7.93
C ASP A 151 -6.29 -17.54 -7.84
N GLY A 152 -5.17 -17.48 -8.57
CA GLY A 152 -4.23 -16.37 -8.59
C GLY A 152 -3.23 -16.36 -7.43
N ARG A 153 -3.34 -17.27 -6.45
CA ARG A 153 -2.39 -17.39 -5.33
C ARG A 153 -1.09 -18.06 -5.79
N LEU A 154 0.02 -17.75 -5.11
CA LEU A 154 1.27 -18.51 -5.20
C LEU A 154 1.30 -19.56 -4.09
N LYS A 155 1.64 -20.80 -4.45
CA LYS A 155 1.92 -21.88 -3.49
C LYS A 155 3.33 -22.43 -3.71
N VAL A 156 3.90 -22.95 -2.63
CA VAL A 156 5.16 -23.70 -2.66
C VAL A 156 4.83 -25.18 -2.53
N PHE A 157 5.47 -25.98 -3.36
CA PHE A 157 5.45 -27.45 -3.35
C PHE A 157 6.89 -27.97 -3.32
N ASP A 158 7.15 -29.12 -2.69
CA ASP A 158 8.39 -29.87 -2.93
C ASP A 158 8.30 -30.59 -4.30
N ASP A 159 9.44 -30.84 -4.95
CA ASP A 159 9.54 -31.42 -6.31
C ASP A 159 8.80 -32.76 -6.49
N SER A 160 8.65 -33.52 -5.41
CA SER A 160 7.90 -34.79 -5.37
C SER A 160 6.37 -34.63 -5.35
N GLU A 161 5.84 -33.43 -5.16
CA GLU A 161 4.39 -33.14 -5.10
C GLU A 161 3.82 -32.62 -6.44
N VAL A 162 4.69 -32.37 -7.41
CA VAL A 162 4.34 -31.79 -8.72
C VAL A 162 4.63 -32.77 -9.86
N SER A 163 4.11 -32.51 -11.05
CA SER A 163 4.53 -33.21 -12.28
C SER A 163 4.37 -32.29 -13.50
N PRO A 164 5.34 -32.23 -14.43
CA PRO A 164 5.17 -31.52 -15.70
C PRO A 164 3.91 -31.97 -16.45
N THR A 165 3.20 -31.04 -17.07
CA THR A 165 1.97 -31.34 -17.82
C THR A 165 1.76 -30.39 -18.98
N GLU A 166 1.27 -30.92 -20.11
CA GLU A 166 0.84 -30.09 -21.24
C GLU A 166 -0.61 -29.59 -21.12
N ASP A 167 -1.35 -30.04 -20.12
CA ASP A 167 -2.72 -29.58 -19.86
C ASP A 167 -2.78 -28.05 -19.76
N ALA A 168 -3.89 -27.46 -20.22
CA ALA A 168 -4.06 -26.01 -20.20
C ALA A 168 -4.16 -25.47 -18.76
N PHE A 169 -3.51 -24.33 -18.50
CA PHE A 169 -3.79 -23.53 -17.32
C PHE A 169 -5.07 -22.71 -17.55
N THR A 170 -6.07 -22.91 -16.69
CA THR A 170 -7.35 -22.18 -16.75
C THR A 170 -7.51 -21.37 -15.46
N PRO A 171 -7.56 -20.03 -15.51
CA PRO A 171 -7.88 -19.19 -14.35
C PRO A 171 -9.30 -19.49 -13.82
N MET A 172 -9.48 -19.38 -12.51
CA MET A 172 -10.80 -19.42 -11.88
C MET A 172 -11.57 -18.13 -12.13
N THR A 173 -12.88 -18.25 -12.31
CA THR A 173 -13.80 -17.12 -12.42
C THR A 173 -13.88 -16.31 -11.12
N ILE A 174 -14.38 -15.08 -11.19
CA ILE A 174 -14.56 -14.21 -10.01
C ILE A 174 -15.55 -14.78 -8.97
N ASP A 175 -16.45 -15.68 -9.39
CA ASP A 175 -17.35 -16.42 -8.50
C ASP A 175 -16.62 -17.56 -7.80
N GLU A 176 -15.86 -18.38 -8.52
CA GLU A 176 -15.04 -19.46 -7.94
C GLU A 176 -13.98 -18.92 -6.97
N VAL A 177 -13.32 -17.80 -7.32
CA VAL A 177 -12.38 -17.13 -6.43
C VAL A 177 -13.09 -16.57 -5.19
N ARG A 178 -14.28 -15.97 -5.32
CA ARG A 178 -15.09 -15.55 -4.17
C ARG A 178 -15.39 -16.73 -3.25
N ASP A 179 -15.94 -17.81 -3.78
CA ASP A 179 -16.42 -18.93 -2.97
C ASP A 179 -15.25 -19.66 -2.30
N ARG A 180 -14.09 -19.75 -2.98
CA ARG A 180 -12.83 -20.26 -2.41
C ARG A 180 -12.29 -19.39 -1.28
N TRP A 181 -12.41 -18.06 -1.37
CA TRP A 181 -12.03 -17.14 -0.30
C TRP A 181 -13.02 -17.15 0.87
N LEU A 182 -14.34 -17.26 0.62
CA LEU A 182 -15.35 -17.35 1.68
C LEU A 182 -15.27 -18.69 2.44
N ALA A 183 -14.75 -19.74 1.80
CA ALA A 183 -14.44 -21.02 2.43
C ALA A 183 -13.09 -21.06 3.20
N ASP A 184 -12.27 -20.00 3.14
CA ASP A 184 -11.02 -19.88 3.91
C ASP A 184 -11.37 -19.81 5.41
N GLU A 185 -10.86 -20.74 6.23
CA GLU A 185 -11.25 -20.88 7.66
C GLU A 185 -11.10 -19.58 8.47
N ARG A 186 -10.17 -18.71 8.06
CA ARG A 186 -9.93 -17.39 8.66
C ARG A 186 -11.09 -16.42 8.43
N LEU A 187 -11.79 -16.55 7.29
CA LEU A 187 -12.88 -15.66 6.85
C LEU A 187 -14.28 -16.26 7.07
N ALA A 188 -14.42 -17.58 6.99
CA ALA A 188 -15.70 -18.28 7.17
C ALA A 188 -16.39 -17.94 8.51
N LYS A 189 -15.60 -17.69 9.57
CA LYS A 189 -16.06 -17.30 10.90
C LYS A 189 -16.50 -15.82 11.04
N LEU A 190 -16.37 -15.00 10.00
CA LEU A 190 -16.48 -13.52 10.06
C LEU A 190 -17.71 -12.94 9.34
N GLU A 191 -18.63 -13.80 8.86
CA GLU A 191 -19.84 -13.42 8.10
C GLU A 191 -19.57 -12.47 6.92
N MET A 192 -18.46 -12.68 6.22
CA MET A 192 -17.99 -11.81 5.14
C MET A 192 -18.99 -11.74 3.98
N LYS A 193 -19.44 -10.53 3.67
CA LYS A 193 -20.18 -10.20 2.44
C LYS A 193 -19.21 -10.11 1.26
N SER A 194 -19.75 -10.18 0.05
CA SER A 194 -18.99 -9.90 -1.18
C SER A 194 -19.61 -8.81 -2.05
N ILE A 195 -18.79 -8.00 -2.70
CA ILE A 195 -19.16 -7.13 -3.84
C ILE A 195 -18.16 -7.40 -4.96
N GLN A 196 -18.64 -7.59 -6.19
CA GLN A 196 -17.81 -7.65 -7.39
C GLN A 196 -17.85 -6.31 -8.14
N SER A 197 -16.81 -6.02 -8.91
CA SER A 197 -16.78 -4.93 -9.89
C SER A 197 -16.11 -5.40 -11.20
N ARG A 198 -15.53 -4.50 -12.02
CA ARG A 198 -14.99 -4.89 -13.32
C ARG A 198 -13.64 -5.61 -13.21
N HIS A 199 -12.79 -5.18 -12.28
CA HIS A 199 -11.46 -5.78 -12.07
C HIS A 199 -11.26 -6.34 -10.65
N PHE A 200 -12.09 -5.94 -9.68
CA PHE A 200 -11.88 -6.22 -8.26
C PHE A 200 -12.98 -7.10 -7.65
N LEU A 201 -12.58 -7.90 -6.65
CA LEU A 201 -13.44 -8.68 -5.78
C LEU A 201 -13.28 -8.17 -4.34
N PHE A 202 -14.33 -7.63 -3.75
CA PHE A 202 -14.34 -7.13 -2.38
C PHE A 202 -15.00 -8.16 -1.46
N LEU A 203 -14.32 -8.52 -0.38
CA LEU A 203 -14.79 -9.40 0.68
C LEU A 203 -14.73 -8.61 1.98
N TYR A 204 -15.86 -8.42 2.67
CA TYR A 204 -15.93 -7.42 3.74
C TYR A 204 -16.98 -7.70 4.81
N ASN A 205 -16.69 -7.24 6.03
CA ASN A 205 -17.68 -7.04 7.10
C ASN A 205 -17.64 -5.60 7.67
N THR A 206 -16.99 -4.67 6.97
CA THR A 206 -17.03 -3.21 7.22
C THR A 206 -18.39 -2.59 6.92
N SER A 207 -18.54 -1.29 7.22
CA SER A 207 -19.66 -0.49 6.74
C SER A 207 -19.77 -0.46 5.21
N GLU A 208 -21.01 -0.37 4.73
CA GLU A 208 -21.32 -0.22 3.29
C GLU A 208 -20.69 1.05 2.67
N PRO A 209 -20.70 2.24 3.31
CA PRO A 209 -20.04 3.42 2.76
C PRO A 209 -18.53 3.23 2.55
N PHE A 210 -17.83 2.62 3.52
CA PHE A 210 -16.39 2.44 3.48
C PHE A 210 -15.93 1.54 2.33
N ILE A 211 -16.57 0.37 2.15
CA ILE A 211 -16.22 -0.54 1.05
C ILE A 211 -16.58 0.04 -0.32
N ARG A 212 -17.66 0.83 -0.40
CA ARG A 212 -18.09 1.50 -1.66
C ARG A 212 -17.16 2.66 -2.04
N ALA A 213 -16.65 3.41 -1.06
CA ALA A 213 -15.61 4.41 -1.28
C ALA A 213 -14.30 3.75 -1.76
N THR A 214 -13.85 2.71 -1.06
CA THR A 214 -12.69 1.88 -1.40
C THR A 214 -12.76 1.36 -2.84
N ARG A 215 -13.88 0.70 -3.20
CA ARG A 215 -14.15 0.25 -4.57
C ARG A 215 -14.07 1.37 -5.60
N THR A 216 -14.65 2.53 -5.30
CA THR A 216 -14.69 3.67 -6.22
C THR A 216 -13.28 4.21 -6.51
N ILE A 217 -12.43 4.30 -5.49
CA ILE A 217 -11.04 4.75 -5.61
C ILE A 217 -10.23 3.80 -6.51
N LEU A 218 -10.26 2.49 -6.20
CA LEU A 218 -9.48 1.48 -6.90
C LEU A 218 -9.88 1.33 -8.38
N GLU A 219 -11.19 1.28 -8.68
CA GLU A 219 -11.70 1.20 -10.06
C GLU A 219 -11.45 2.49 -10.87
N THR A 220 -11.39 3.66 -10.23
CA THR A 220 -11.06 4.93 -10.92
C THR A 220 -9.56 5.03 -11.24
N MET A 221 -8.72 4.50 -10.35
CA MET A 221 -7.26 4.53 -10.46
C MET A 221 -6.73 3.55 -11.52
N TYR A 222 -7.25 2.32 -11.54
CA TYR A 222 -6.80 1.24 -12.45
C TYR A 222 -6.58 1.66 -13.93
N PRO A 223 -7.57 2.22 -14.65
CA PRO A 223 -7.41 2.50 -16.09
C PRO A 223 -6.35 3.58 -16.36
N ALA A 224 -6.09 4.47 -15.40
CA ALA A 224 -5.05 5.50 -15.54
C ALA A 224 -3.65 4.94 -15.27
N VAL A 225 -3.48 4.11 -14.25
CA VAL A 225 -2.21 3.41 -13.95
C VAL A 225 -1.81 2.55 -15.15
N ARG A 226 -2.72 1.67 -15.64
CA ARG A 226 -2.45 0.84 -16.82
C ARG A 226 -2.07 1.67 -18.06
N LYS A 227 -2.81 2.77 -18.33
CA LYS A 227 -2.53 3.68 -19.46
C LYS A 227 -1.21 4.47 -19.32
N TYR A 228 -0.67 4.63 -18.12
CA TYR A 228 0.67 5.18 -17.92
C TYR A 228 1.74 4.16 -18.31
N PHE A 229 1.67 2.93 -17.78
CA PHE A 229 2.69 1.92 -18.05
C PHE A 229 2.72 1.45 -19.52
N GLN A 230 1.60 1.47 -20.24
CA GLN A 230 1.56 1.32 -21.70
C GLN A 230 2.54 2.25 -22.45
N ARG A 231 2.80 3.46 -21.92
CA ARG A 231 3.73 4.44 -22.53
C ARG A 231 5.20 4.11 -22.27
N THR A 232 5.49 3.33 -21.23
CA THR A 232 6.85 2.92 -20.87
C THR A 232 7.41 1.86 -21.83
N ARG A 233 6.56 1.25 -22.65
CA ARG A 233 6.84 0.09 -23.53
C ARG A 233 7.09 -1.23 -22.78
N ILE A 234 6.61 -1.35 -21.54
CA ILE A 234 6.31 -2.65 -20.92
C ILE A 234 5.07 -3.24 -21.62
N ASP A 235 5.04 -4.57 -21.79
CA ASP A 235 3.87 -5.28 -22.31
C ASP A 235 2.80 -5.42 -21.21
N THR A 236 1.86 -4.48 -21.16
CA THR A 236 0.85 -4.43 -20.08
C THR A 236 -0.49 -5.07 -20.48
N HIS A 237 -0.83 -6.19 -19.85
CA HIS A 237 -2.11 -6.88 -20.01
C HIS A 237 -3.20 -6.32 -19.07
N GLU A 238 -4.43 -6.86 -19.15
CA GLU A 238 -5.44 -6.74 -18.08
C GLU A 238 -5.19 -7.84 -17.03
N PRO A 239 -5.60 -7.70 -15.75
CA PRO A 239 -5.55 -8.77 -14.77
C PRO A 239 -6.23 -10.05 -15.25
N GLU A 240 -5.52 -11.16 -15.14
CA GLU A 240 -6.03 -12.51 -15.44
C GLU A 240 -6.93 -13.05 -14.31
N PHE A 241 -6.67 -12.60 -13.08
CA PHE A 241 -7.41 -12.96 -11.88
C PHE A 241 -8.10 -11.71 -11.32
N PRO A 242 -9.24 -11.84 -10.62
CA PRO A 242 -9.84 -10.70 -9.94
C PRO A 242 -8.90 -10.15 -8.85
N LEU A 243 -8.77 -8.83 -8.79
CA LEU A 243 -7.97 -8.14 -7.80
C LEU A 243 -8.71 -8.18 -6.45
N VAL A 244 -8.28 -9.07 -5.54
CA VAL A 244 -9.00 -9.34 -4.30
C VAL A 244 -8.70 -8.30 -3.22
N ILE A 245 -9.73 -7.81 -2.55
CA ILE A 245 -9.66 -6.84 -1.45
C ILE A 245 -10.40 -7.43 -0.25
N VAL A 246 -9.71 -7.63 0.87
CA VAL A 246 -10.27 -8.19 2.11
C VAL A 246 -10.34 -7.09 3.17
N ALA A 247 -11.56 -6.65 3.54
CA ALA A 247 -11.79 -5.51 4.42
C ALA A 247 -12.47 -5.92 5.73
N PHE A 248 -11.74 -5.82 6.83
CA PHE A 248 -12.21 -6.20 8.16
C PHE A 248 -12.82 -5.03 8.92
N ALA A 249 -13.80 -5.29 9.78
CA ALA A 249 -14.46 -4.26 10.58
C ALA A 249 -13.49 -3.56 11.54
N ASN A 250 -12.47 -4.26 12.05
CA ASN A 250 -11.56 -3.78 13.10
C ASN A 250 -10.17 -4.44 13.04
N ASP A 251 -9.22 -3.86 13.77
CA ASP A 251 -7.84 -4.34 13.91
C ASP A 251 -7.77 -5.81 14.37
N HIS A 252 -8.58 -6.25 15.34
CA HIS A 252 -8.49 -7.62 15.87
C HIS A 252 -8.68 -8.68 14.77
N GLN A 253 -9.69 -8.51 13.90
CA GLN A 253 -9.94 -9.44 12.79
C GLN A 253 -8.81 -9.41 11.74
N PHE A 254 -8.26 -8.23 11.45
CA PHE A 254 -7.11 -8.06 10.56
C PHE A 254 -5.86 -8.76 11.11
N GLN A 255 -5.57 -8.58 12.40
CA GLN A 255 -4.43 -9.18 13.10
C GLN A 255 -4.57 -10.71 13.30
N GLU A 256 -5.80 -11.23 13.38
CA GLU A 256 -6.08 -12.68 13.33
C GLU A 256 -5.87 -13.27 11.92
N PHE A 257 -6.17 -12.52 10.86
CA PHE A 257 -6.00 -12.96 9.47
C PHE A 257 -4.52 -13.01 9.05
N ASN A 258 -3.73 -12.02 9.46
CA ASN A 258 -2.26 -12.00 9.36
C ASN A 258 -1.69 -11.00 10.39
N ARG A 259 -0.72 -11.42 11.22
CA ARG A 259 -0.27 -10.66 12.40
C ARG A 259 0.82 -9.63 12.08
N MET A 260 0.57 -8.34 12.35
CA MET A 260 1.37 -7.24 11.82
C MET A 260 1.94 -6.25 12.84
N PRO A 261 2.97 -5.46 12.44
CA PRO A 261 3.45 -4.32 13.22
C PRO A 261 2.33 -3.33 13.54
N GLU A 262 2.46 -2.63 14.68
CA GLU A 262 1.51 -1.57 15.05
C GLU A 262 1.64 -0.37 14.09
N GLY A 263 0.50 0.28 13.80
CA GLY A 263 0.41 1.39 12.85
C GLY A 263 0.14 0.98 11.40
N VAL A 264 0.27 -0.31 11.06
CA VAL A 264 -0.19 -0.85 9.77
C VAL A 264 -1.73 -0.83 9.70
N VAL A 265 -2.29 -0.29 8.62
CA VAL A 265 -3.77 -0.19 8.42
C VAL A 265 -4.28 -0.91 7.15
N ALA A 266 -3.40 -1.16 6.19
CA ALA A 266 -3.64 -1.92 4.98
C ALA A 266 -2.30 -2.49 4.46
N TYR A 267 -2.37 -3.49 3.56
CA TYR A 267 -1.23 -4.09 2.89
C TYR A 267 -1.61 -4.81 1.60
N TYR A 268 -0.68 -4.93 0.65
CA TYR A 268 -0.76 -5.90 -0.45
C TYR A 268 0.08 -7.15 -0.15
N ASP A 269 -0.57 -8.32 -0.27
CA ASP A 269 0.06 -9.64 -0.21
C ASP A 269 0.34 -10.16 -1.63
N SER A 270 1.61 -10.29 -2.02
CA SER A 270 1.94 -10.84 -3.35
C SER A 270 1.79 -12.36 -3.43
N ALA A 271 1.89 -13.09 -2.31
CA ALA A 271 1.66 -14.54 -2.31
C ALA A 271 0.18 -14.86 -2.47
N PHE A 272 -0.69 -14.25 -1.66
CA PHE A 272 -2.14 -14.44 -1.74
C PHE A 272 -2.84 -13.57 -2.79
N ASN A 273 -2.13 -12.62 -3.40
CA ASN A 273 -2.58 -11.67 -4.41
C ASN A 273 -3.71 -10.72 -3.99
N ASN A 274 -3.89 -10.49 -2.70
CA ASN A 274 -4.95 -9.63 -2.16
C ASN A 274 -4.38 -8.37 -1.50
N VAL A 275 -5.13 -7.27 -1.55
CA VAL A 275 -5.00 -6.24 -0.51
C VAL A 275 -5.80 -6.71 0.70
N ALA A 276 -5.30 -6.50 1.91
CA ALA A 276 -6.08 -6.64 3.13
C ALA A 276 -5.96 -5.36 3.98
N LEU A 277 -7.05 -4.97 4.62
CA LEU A 277 -7.23 -3.67 5.28
C LEU A 277 -8.35 -3.72 6.31
N TYR A 278 -8.49 -2.68 7.13
CA TYR A 278 -9.61 -2.61 8.08
C TYR A 278 -10.16 -1.19 8.29
N GLU A 279 -11.43 -1.12 8.70
CA GLU A 279 -12.14 0.15 8.90
C GLU A 279 -11.81 0.79 10.25
N GLN A 280 -12.05 0.10 11.37
CA GLN A 280 -11.94 0.68 12.72
C GLN A 280 -10.50 0.61 13.26
N SER A 281 -9.70 1.62 12.93
CA SER A 281 -8.39 1.86 13.53
C SER A 281 -8.48 2.48 14.93
N ARG A 282 -7.40 2.36 15.74
CA ARG A 282 -7.24 3.14 16.98
C ARG A 282 -7.30 4.65 16.68
N LEU A 283 -6.74 5.08 15.54
CA LEU A 283 -6.82 6.45 15.06
C LEU A 283 -8.28 6.88 14.77
N ASN A 284 -9.20 5.98 14.40
CA ASN A 284 -10.62 6.33 14.23
C ASN A 284 -11.28 6.75 15.55
N GLN A 285 -10.74 6.38 16.72
CA GLN A 285 -11.31 6.72 18.02
C GLN A 285 -10.86 8.12 18.47
N VAL A 286 -9.58 8.44 18.22
CA VAL A 286 -8.91 9.69 18.65
C VAL A 286 -9.04 10.83 17.62
N ALA A 287 -8.86 10.51 16.33
CA ALA A 287 -8.84 11.46 15.22
C ALA A 287 -9.54 10.92 13.95
N PRO A 288 -10.86 10.62 14.00
CA PRO A 288 -11.62 10.02 12.89
C PRO A 288 -11.32 10.56 11.48
N HIS A 289 -11.20 11.88 11.33
CA HIS A 289 -11.01 12.51 10.01
C HIS A 289 -9.60 12.30 9.45
N VAL A 290 -8.57 12.27 10.31
CA VAL A 290 -7.18 11.96 9.94
C VAL A 290 -7.05 10.47 9.62
N ALA A 291 -7.65 9.62 10.45
CA ALA A 291 -7.63 8.18 10.27
C ALA A 291 -8.25 7.78 8.92
N VAL A 292 -9.40 8.35 8.55
CA VAL A 292 -10.03 8.12 7.24
C VAL A 292 -9.15 8.57 6.08
N MET A 293 -8.40 9.68 6.18
CA MET A 293 -7.44 10.06 5.14
C MET A 293 -6.30 9.06 5.01
N ASN A 294 -5.68 8.71 6.13
CA ASN A 294 -4.50 7.84 6.13
C ASN A 294 -4.87 6.45 5.61
N SER A 295 -5.96 5.86 6.11
CA SER A 295 -6.51 4.62 5.56
C SER A 295 -6.78 4.72 4.06
N ILE A 296 -7.39 5.81 3.57
CA ILE A 296 -7.68 5.98 2.14
C ILE A 296 -6.41 6.14 1.28
N SER A 297 -5.39 6.84 1.79
CA SER A 297 -4.10 6.97 1.11
C SER A 297 -3.36 5.62 1.06
N THR A 298 -3.34 4.86 2.16
CA THR A 298 -2.74 3.51 2.19
C THR A 298 -3.52 2.52 1.31
N ILE A 299 -4.86 2.54 1.35
CA ILE A 299 -5.71 1.73 0.45
C ILE A 299 -5.39 2.02 -1.03
N ALA A 300 -5.13 3.27 -1.38
CA ALA A 300 -4.69 3.64 -2.72
C ALA A 300 -3.25 3.16 -3.02
N HIS A 301 -2.30 3.28 -2.07
CA HIS A 301 -0.92 2.78 -2.20
C HIS A 301 -0.87 1.27 -2.47
N GLU A 302 -1.49 0.48 -1.59
CA GLU A 302 -1.54 -0.99 -1.72
C GLU A 302 -2.36 -1.42 -2.94
N GLY A 303 -3.37 -0.63 -3.31
CA GLY A 303 -4.09 -0.77 -4.57
C GLY A 303 -3.19 -0.61 -5.80
N VAL A 304 -2.23 0.33 -5.78
CA VAL A 304 -1.24 0.46 -6.86
C VAL A 304 -0.33 -0.76 -6.88
N HIS A 305 0.23 -1.18 -5.75
CA HIS A 305 1.05 -2.41 -5.64
C HIS A 305 0.32 -3.59 -6.29
N GLN A 306 -0.91 -3.88 -5.87
CA GLN A 306 -1.73 -4.94 -6.45
C GLN A 306 -1.91 -4.79 -7.96
N ILE A 307 -2.18 -3.58 -8.47
CA ILE A 307 -2.32 -3.35 -9.92
C ILE A 307 -0.99 -3.68 -10.63
N LEU A 308 0.15 -3.15 -10.18
CA LEU A 308 1.44 -3.33 -10.85
C LEU A 308 1.85 -4.80 -10.98
N TYR A 309 1.57 -5.60 -9.94
CA TYR A 309 1.82 -7.05 -9.93
C TYR A 309 0.86 -7.88 -10.80
N ASN A 310 -0.24 -7.29 -11.30
CA ASN A 310 -1.26 -7.97 -12.10
C ASN A 310 -1.46 -7.40 -13.52
N ILE A 311 -0.81 -6.30 -13.89
CA ILE A 311 -0.78 -5.77 -15.28
C ILE A 311 0.56 -6.00 -16.00
N GLY A 312 1.44 -6.85 -15.46
CA GLY A 312 2.72 -7.19 -16.08
C GLY A 312 3.87 -6.20 -15.83
N VAL A 313 3.71 -5.25 -14.89
CA VAL A 313 4.76 -4.26 -14.58
C VAL A 313 5.76 -4.81 -13.57
N GLN A 314 5.29 -5.32 -12.43
CA GLN A 314 6.14 -5.97 -11.43
C GLN A 314 5.91 -7.49 -11.46
N GLN A 315 6.98 -8.27 -11.47
CA GLN A 315 6.89 -9.74 -11.37
C GLN A 315 6.82 -10.14 -9.90
N ARG A 316 5.84 -10.95 -9.50
CA ARG A 316 5.72 -11.39 -8.09
C ARG A 316 6.96 -12.15 -7.63
N LEU A 317 7.34 -11.93 -6.37
CA LEU A 317 8.62 -12.37 -5.77
C LEU A 317 9.90 -11.77 -6.40
N SER A 318 9.82 -10.87 -7.39
CA SER A 318 10.96 -10.03 -7.76
C SER A 318 11.16 -8.91 -6.73
N GLN A 319 12.38 -8.42 -6.57
CA GLN A 319 12.68 -7.28 -5.70
C GLN A 319 13.12 -6.09 -6.55
N TRP A 320 12.39 -4.98 -6.43
CA TRP A 320 12.73 -3.70 -7.04
C TRP A 320 13.50 -2.82 -6.03
N PRO A 321 14.28 -1.82 -6.48
CA PRO A 321 14.86 -0.82 -5.57
C PRO A 321 13.73 -0.02 -4.90
N MET A 322 13.79 0.21 -3.58
CA MET A 322 12.60 0.69 -2.87
C MET A 322 12.15 2.11 -3.23
N TRP A 323 13.10 2.98 -3.61
CA TRP A 323 12.78 4.31 -4.13
C TRP A 323 11.88 4.26 -5.37
N LEU A 324 11.94 3.15 -6.13
CA LEU A 324 11.10 2.87 -7.29
C LEU A 324 9.88 2.01 -6.92
N SER A 325 10.02 1.00 -6.04
CA SER A 325 8.89 0.13 -5.67
C SER A 325 7.81 0.88 -4.89
N GLU A 326 8.19 1.77 -3.97
CA GLU A 326 7.26 2.51 -3.10
C GLU A 326 6.94 3.91 -3.64
N GLY A 327 7.92 4.56 -4.28
CA GLY A 327 7.73 5.89 -4.87
C GLY A 327 6.71 5.90 -6.03
N LEU A 328 6.57 4.77 -6.75
CA LEU A 328 5.55 4.62 -7.81
C LEU A 328 4.13 4.58 -7.22
N PRO A 329 3.77 3.66 -6.30
CA PRO A 329 2.55 3.74 -5.50
C PRO A 329 2.22 5.13 -4.99
N GLU A 330 3.11 5.81 -4.26
CA GLU A 330 2.84 7.16 -3.74
C GLU A 330 2.55 8.21 -4.84
N PHE A 331 3.14 8.05 -6.02
CA PHE A 331 2.93 8.92 -7.19
C PHE A 331 1.61 8.62 -7.93
N PHE A 332 1.15 7.37 -7.89
CA PHE A 332 -0.13 6.93 -8.47
C PHE A 332 -1.30 6.99 -7.50
N ALA A 333 -1.06 7.04 -6.19
CA ALA A 333 -2.06 7.01 -5.12
C ALA A 333 -2.50 8.36 -4.49
N PRO A 334 -2.23 9.58 -5.02
CA PRO A 334 -2.53 10.81 -4.27
C PRO A 334 -4.05 10.98 -4.07
N THR A 335 -4.49 11.03 -2.82
CA THR A 335 -5.91 11.19 -2.42
C THR A 335 -6.22 12.57 -1.84
N SER A 336 -7.46 13.02 -1.94
CA SER A 336 -7.89 14.35 -1.49
C SER A 336 -8.20 14.38 0.00
N THR A 337 -7.70 15.40 0.69
CA THR A 337 -7.80 15.62 2.15
C THR A 337 -9.10 16.30 2.61
N GLY A 338 -10.18 16.20 1.82
CA GLY A 338 -11.48 16.85 2.10
C GLY A 338 -12.62 15.88 2.41
N GLU A 339 -13.79 16.40 2.81
CA GLU A 339 -15.01 15.61 2.98
C GLU A 339 -15.40 14.90 1.66
N GLY A 340 -15.53 13.58 1.70
CA GLY A 340 -15.71 12.75 0.50
C GLY A 340 -14.37 12.48 -0.21
N ALA A 341 -13.41 11.91 0.53
CA ALA A 341 -12.07 11.62 0.02
C ALA A 341 -12.10 10.75 -1.25
N ARG A 342 -11.35 11.18 -2.26
CA ARG A 342 -11.30 10.62 -3.60
C ARG A 342 -9.85 10.63 -4.11
N TRP A 343 -9.57 9.81 -5.11
CA TRP A 343 -8.32 9.88 -5.87
C TRP A 343 -8.20 11.23 -6.59
N LYS A 344 -7.04 11.89 -6.52
CA LYS A 344 -6.77 13.22 -7.13
C LYS A 344 -6.42 13.16 -8.60
N GLY A 345 -6.11 11.98 -9.12
CA GLY A 345 -5.61 11.78 -10.48
C GLY A 345 -4.10 11.53 -10.53
N LEU A 346 -3.70 10.88 -11.61
CA LEU A 346 -2.34 10.35 -11.81
C LEU A 346 -1.28 11.46 -11.82
N GLY A 347 -0.24 11.33 -10.98
CA GLY A 347 0.86 12.28 -10.91
C GLY A 347 0.47 13.67 -10.40
N ALA A 348 -0.69 13.80 -9.74
CA ALA A 348 -1.04 14.96 -8.93
C ALA A 348 -0.15 15.03 -7.67
N THR A 349 -0.11 16.19 -7.02
CA THR A 349 0.60 16.35 -5.74
C THR A 349 0.05 15.41 -4.68
N ASN A 350 0.90 14.67 -3.98
CA ASN A 350 0.54 13.94 -2.78
C ASN A 350 0.72 14.90 -1.58
N ASP A 351 -0.41 15.44 -1.06
CA ASP A 351 -0.36 16.52 -0.08
C ASP A 351 0.16 16.04 1.29
N LEU A 352 0.00 14.75 1.60
CA LEU A 352 0.54 14.13 2.82
C LEU A 352 2.07 14.03 2.74
N ARG A 353 2.62 13.55 1.62
CA ARG A 353 4.08 13.48 1.43
C ARG A 353 4.74 14.86 1.32
N MET A 354 4.07 15.84 0.70
CA MET A 354 4.52 17.24 0.73
C MET A 354 4.53 17.83 2.14
N LYS A 355 3.56 17.48 2.99
CA LYS A 355 3.49 17.90 4.40
C LYS A 355 4.70 17.39 5.18
N GLU A 356 5.01 16.10 5.08
CA GLU A 356 6.17 15.48 5.73
C GLU A 356 7.50 16.10 5.28
N ILE A 357 7.72 16.23 3.97
CA ILE A 357 8.92 16.89 3.41
C ILE A 357 9.03 18.35 3.90
N PHE A 358 7.93 19.10 3.87
CA PHE A 358 7.94 20.50 4.31
C PHE A 358 8.29 20.63 5.80
N GLU A 359 7.79 19.74 6.64
CA GLU A 359 8.06 19.77 8.08
C GLU A 359 9.47 19.30 8.44
N ASP A 360 10.05 18.36 7.69
CA ASP A 360 11.45 17.93 7.83
C ASP A 360 12.46 18.99 7.30
N VAL A 361 12.16 19.66 6.19
CA VAL A 361 12.95 20.82 5.74
C VAL A 361 12.82 22.00 6.73
N LYS A 362 11.65 22.20 7.33
CA LYS A 362 11.41 23.22 8.37
C LYS A 362 12.10 22.88 9.70
N SER A 363 12.20 21.61 10.07
CA SER A 363 12.90 21.17 11.30
C SER A 363 14.43 21.33 11.16
N GLY A 364 14.93 21.26 9.92
CA GLY A 364 16.28 21.70 9.59
C GLY A 364 16.95 20.97 8.42
N ARG A 365 16.30 19.99 7.76
CA ARG A 365 16.95 19.21 6.70
C ARG A 365 17.43 20.11 5.56
N ARG A 366 18.66 19.84 5.13
CA ARG A 366 19.28 20.44 3.97
C ARG A 366 19.31 19.41 2.84
N LEU A 367 19.15 19.91 1.62
CA LEU A 367 19.23 19.16 0.38
C LEU A 367 20.16 19.92 -0.57
N GLY A 368 20.91 19.20 -1.38
CA GLY A 368 21.90 19.69 -2.33
C GLY A 368 23.35 19.30 -2.01
N ASP A 369 23.58 18.33 -1.10
CA ASP A 369 24.89 17.67 -0.89
C ASP A 369 24.94 16.25 -1.49
N GLY A 370 23.82 15.75 -2.00
CA GLY A 370 23.67 14.44 -2.64
C GLY A 370 23.59 13.27 -1.67
N SER A 371 23.88 13.48 -0.38
CA SER A 371 24.01 12.39 0.59
C SER A 371 22.65 11.80 0.95
N HIS A 372 21.57 12.57 0.94
CA HIS A 372 20.24 12.08 1.29
C HIS A 372 19.62 11.30 0.14
N LEU A 373 19.70 11.81 -1.10
CA LEU A 373 19.31 11.09 -2.31
C LEU A 373 20.10 9.79 -2.44
N LYS A 374 21.43 9.82 -2.19
CA LYS A 374 22.26 8.61 -2.20
C LYS A 374 21.80 7.57 -1.17
N ARG A 375 21.55 7.97 0.09
CA ARG A 375 21.01 7.08 1.13
C ARG A 375 19.63 6.51 0.75
N LEU A 376 18.74 7.34 0.20
CA LEU A 376 17.40 6.95 -0.22
C LEU A 376 17.41 5.89 -1.32
N VAL A 377 18.31 6.01 -2.33
CA VAL A 377 18.39 5.02 -3.40
C VAL A 377 19.11 3.74 -2.97
N GLU A 378 20.01 3.82 -1.99
CA GLU A 378 20.73 2.66 -1.44
C GLU A 378 19.89 1.82 -0.46
N SER A 379 18.90 2.41 0.21
CA SER A 379 18.19 1.73 1.30
C SER A 379 17.31 0.56 0.85
N ASN A 380 17.14 -0.40 1.77
CA ASN A 380 16.18 -1.50 1.70
C ASN A 380 15.21 -1.50 2.90
N GLU A 381 15.21 -0.43 3.69
CA GLU A 381 14.28 -0.14 4.79
C GLU A 381 13.89 1.34 4.74
N PHE A 382 12.60 1.68 4.87
CA PHE A 382 12.06 3.05 4.75
C PHE A 382 11.18 3.40 5.95
N ASP A 383 11.40 4.56 6.56
CA ASP A 383 10.40 5.22 7.41
C ASP A 383 9.50 6.17 6.58
N SER A 384 8.54 6.86 7.22
CA SER A 384 7.58 7.70 6.48
C SER A 384 8.24 8.89 5.75
N GLN A 385 9.41 9.35 6.20
CA GLN A 385 10.22 10.33 5.47
C GLN A 385 10.79 9.73 4.19
N GLU A 386 11.35 8.52 4.22
CA GLU A 386 11.84 7.89 2.99
C GLU A 386 10.69 7.61 1.99
N TYR A 387 9.51 7.18 2.43
CA TYR A 387 8.33 7.11 1.55
C TYR A 387 8.00 8.48 0.92
N ALA A 388 8.05 9.56 1.71
CA ALA A 388 7.80 10.91 1.21
C ALA A 388 8.87 11.37 0.20
N TYR A 389 10.15 11.14 0.47
CA TYR A 389 11.23 11.52 -0.45
C TYR A 389 11.31 10.60 -1.67
N ALA A 390 10.92 9.32 -1.59
CA ALA A 390 10.76 8.43 -2.74
C ALA A 390 9.64 8.93 -3.68
N TRP A 391 8.49 9.34 -3.12
CA TRP A 391 7.47 10.07 -3.87
C TRP A 391 8.06 11.33 -4.55
N GLY A 392 8.85 12.11 -3.81
CA GLY A 392 9.53 13.30 -4.31
C GLY A 392 10.42 13.02 -5.52
N VAL A 393 11.23 11.95 -5.45
CA VAL A 393 12.10 11.47 -6.55
C VAL A 393 11.27 11.06 -7.76
N ILE A 394 10.26 10.20 -7.60
CA ILE A 394 9.42 9.77 -8.73
C ILE A 394 8.62 10.94 -9.33
N HIS A 395 8.13 11.87 -8.51
CA HIS A 395 7.45 13.08 -8.99
C HIS A 395 8.41 14.08 -9.66
N TRP A 396 9.69 14.13 -9.27
CA TRP A 396 10.73 14.87 -9.97
C TRP A 396 11.07 14.23 -11.32
N MET A 397 11.38 12.94 -11.33
CA MET A 397 11.75 12.21 -12.54
C MET A 397 10.60 12.20 -13.57
N ALA A 398 9.36 11.95 -13.14
CA ALA A 398 8.19 11.99 -14.04
C ALA A 398 7.93 13.37 -14.69
N ARG A 399 8.58 14.44 -14.23
CA ARG A 399 8.46 15.80 -14.76
C ARG A 399 9.73 16.33 -15.43
N LYS A 400 10.92 15.88 -15.03
CA LYS A 400 12.22 16.32 -15.56
C LYS A 400 13.05 15.20 -16.22
N GLN A 401 13.14 14.03 -15.59
CA GLN A 401 13.93 12.87 -16.01
C GLN A 401 13.02 11.71 -16.47
N ARG A 402 12.17 11.96 -17.48
CA ARG A 402 11.07 11.04 -17.84
C ARG A 402 11.55 9.78 -18.55
N GLU A 403 12.52 9.89 -19.45
CA GLU A 403 12.98 8.73 -20.23
C GLU A 403 13.89 7.82 -19.40
N GLU A 404 14.54 8.41 -18.40
CA GLU A 404 15.37 7.82 -17.35
C GLU A 404 14.48 7.05 -16.36
N LEU A 405 13.35 7.64 -15.94
CA LEU A 405 12.30 6.93 -15.21
C LEU A 405 11.72 5.77 -16.01
N PHE A 406 11.42 5.97 -17.28
CA PHE A 406 10.90 4.91 -18.15
C PHE A 406 11.95 3.83 -18.42
N ALA A 407 13.25 4.15 -18.45
CA ALA A 407 14.34 3.19 -18.53
C ALA A 407 14.45 2.37 -17.24
N SER A 408 14.42 3.03 -16.08
CA SER A 408 14.41 2.40 -14.75
C SER A 408 13.22 1.43 -14.61
N ILE A 409 12.02 1.87 -14.97
CA ILE A 409 10.79 1.05 -14.95
C ILE A 409 10.92 -0.16 -15.88
N ARG A 410 11.38 0.04 -17.13
CA ARG A 410 11.60 -1.08 -18.07
C ARG A 410 12.60 -2.08 -17.52
N GLU A 411 13.76 -1.63 -17.04
CA GLU A 411 14.79 -2.54 -16.54
C GLU A 411 14.34 -3.29 -15.29
N ALA A 412 13.69 -2.61 -14.34
CA ALA A 412 13.15 -3.25 -13.15
C ALA A 412 12.08 -4.31 -13.48
N SER A 413 11.27 -4.10 -14.52
CA SER A 413 10.29 -5.11 -14.99
C SER A 413 10.92 -6.41 -15.51
N THR A 414 12.20 -6.40 -15.88
CA THR A 414 12.92 -7.63 -16.28
C THR A 414 13.45 -8.46 -15.10
N ARG A 415 13.41 -7.92 -13.87
CA ARG A 415 13.90 -8.63 -12.66
C ARG A 415 13.05 -9.88 -12.41
N LYS A 416 13.64 -11.06 -12.60
CA LYS A 416 12.96 -12.35 -12.42
C LYS A 416 12.63 -12.63 -10.93
N PRO A 417 11.60 -13.46 -10.63
CA PRO A 417 11.27 -13.90 -9.28
C PRO A 417 12.48 -14.45 -8.53
N LEU A 418 12.66 -14.06 -7.26
CA LEU A 418 13.74 -14.50 -6.35
C LEU A 418 15.19 -14.22 -6.81
N ALA A 419 15.43 -13.61 -7.97
CA ALA A 419 16.79 -13.39 -8.51
C ALA A 419 17.69 -12.54 -7.58
N HIS A 420 17.07 -11.72 -6.73
CA HIS A 420 17.74 -10.92 -5.68
C HIS A 420 18.41 -11.76 -4.57
N LEU A 421 18.08 -13.05 -4.45
CA LEU A 421 18.71 -13.98 -3.51
C LEU A 421 20.01 -14.60 -4.03
N THR A 422 20.50 -14.16 -5.20
CA THR A 422 21.74 -14.65 -5.81
C THR A 422 22.91 -13.68 -5.58
N GLU A 423 24.14 -14.19 -5.53
CA GLU A 423 25.36 -13.39 -5.32
C GLU A 423 25.64 -12.35 -6.42
N ASN A 424 24.94 -12.45 -7.57
CA ASN A 424 25.07 -11.53 -8.71
C ASN A 424 23.92 -10.50 -8.81
N ALA A 425 23.12 -10.33 -7.75
CA ALA A 425 22.05 -9.34 -7.73
C ALA A 425 22.63 -7.90 -7.84
N PRO A 426 22.17 -7.06 -8.79
CA PRO A 426 22.69 -5.71 -8.96
C PRO A 426 22.24 -4.82 -7.79
N ASP A 427 23.17 -4.08 -7.20
CA ASP A 427 22.88 -3.17 -6.11
C ASP A 427 22.04 -1.96 -6.56
N ASN A 428 21.32 -1.35 -5.61
CA ASN A 428 20.38 -0.28 -5.91
C ASN A 428 21.07 1.05 -6.31
N ALA A 429 22.33 1.28 -5.91
CA ALA A 429 23.07 2.49 -6.25
C ALA A 429 23.55 2.42 -7.71
N SER A 430 24.19 1.32 -8.10
CA SER A 430 24.59 1.04 -9.48
C SER A 430 23.39 1.05 -10.43
N PHE A 431 22.23 0.54 -9.99
CA PHE A 431 20.99 0.61 -10.75
C PHE A 431 20.51 2.06 -10.97
N PHE A 432 20.55 2.92 -9.95
CA PHE A 432 20.20 4.34 -10.10
C PHE A 432 21.21 5.07 -11.01
N GLN A 433 22.51 4.88 -10.75
CA GLN A 433 23.61 5.49 -11.52
C GLN A 433 23.56 5.11 -13.01
N LYS A 434 23.18 3.88 -13.33
CA LYS A 434 23.01 3.40 -14.72
C LYS A 434 21.97 4.22 -15.51
N HIS A 435 20.95 4.76 -14.84
CA HIS A 435 19.85 5.46 -15.50
C HIS A 435 19.91 6.99 -15.36
N LEU A 436 20.54 7.53 -14.30
CA LEU A 436 20.62 8.98 -14.05
C LEU A 436 22.05 9.53 -13.97
N GLY A 437 23.08 8.69 -13.88
CA GLY A 437 24.46 9.10 -13.58
C GLY A 437 24.74 9.21 -12.08
N ASP A 438 25.99 9.53 -11.75
CA ASP A 438 26.57 9.53 -10.40
C ASP A 438 26.63 10.90 -9.72
N ASP A 439 26.23 11.98 -10.39
CA ASP A 439 26.12 13.33 -9.81
C ASP A 439 24.88 13.47 -8.90
N PHE A 440 24.93 12.78 -7.76
CA PHE A 440 23.93 12.91 -6.69
C PHE A 440 23.79 14.36 -6.19
N VAL A 441 24.83 15.18 -6.30
CA VAL A 441 24.86 16.56 -5.81
C VAL A 441 23.94 17.44 -6.65
N GLU A 442 24.09 17.44 -7.97
CA GLU A 442 23.18 18.19 -8.85
C GLU A 442 21.78 17.56 -8.91
N HIS A 443 21.65 16.23 -8.91
CA HIS A 443 20.32 15.59 -8.85
C HIS A 443 19.53 15.96 -7.58
N GLU A 444 20.19 16.01 -6.42
CA GLU A 444 19.53 16.41 -5.17
C GLU A 444 19.21 17.92 -5.14
N LYS A 445 20.04 18.77 -5.76
CA LYS A 445 19.69 20.20 -5.99
C LYS A 445 18.50 20.33 -6.94
N ASP A 446 18.42 19.53 -7.99
CA ASP A 446 17.32 19.56 -8.95
C ASP A 446 16.01 19.01 -8.38
N LEU A 447 16.10 18.02 -7.48
CA LEU A 447 15.01 17.54 -6.64
C LEU A 447 14.56 18.62 -5.64
N ALA A 448 15.48 19.28 -4.92
CA ALA A 448 15.14 20.37 -3.99
C ALA A 448 14.45 21.54 -4.72
N ARG A 449 15.00 21.97 -5.87
CA ARG A 449 14.37 22.98 -6.75
C ARG A 449 13.03 22.51 -7.31
N HIS A 450 12.83 21.21 -7.50
CA HIS A 450 11.54 20.65 -7.92
C HIS A 450 10.51 20.72 -6.80
N LEU A 451 10.83 20.18 -5.62
CA LEU A 451 9.96 20.17 -4.43
C LEU A 451 9.48 21.57 -4.06
N LEU A 452 10.38 22.56 -4.05
CA LEU A 452 10.04 23.98 -3.81
C LEU A 452 9.13 24.60 -4.89
N SER A 453 9.01 24.01 -6.08
CA SER A 453 8.12 24.46 -7.15
C SER A 453 6.73 23.79 -7.12
N ILE A 454 6.55 22.74 -6.31
CA ILE A 454 5.28 22.00 -6.23
C ILE A 454 4.24 22.84 -5.49
N ARG A 455 3.14 23.16 -6.19
CA ARG A 455 1.93 23.66 -5.54
C ARG A 455 1.26 22.50 -4.79
N TRP A 456 1.10 22.69 -3.49
CA TRP A 456 0.42 21.79 -2.57
C TRP A 456 -0.49 22.62 -1.65
N VAL A 457 -1.40 21.95 -0.95
CA VAL A 457 -2.24 22.55 0.09
C VAL A 457 -2.00 21.75 1.36
N ASP A 458 -1.78 22.41 2.50
CA ASP A 458 -1.61 21.70 3.76
C ASP A 458 -2.84 20.82 4.01
N PRO A 459 -2.68 19.50 4.26
CA PRO A 459 -3.78 18.59 4.57
C PRO A 459 -4.77 19.12 5.60
N ALA A 460 -4.32 19.94 6.55
CA ALA A 460 -5.18 20.58 7.55
C ALA A 460 -6.22 21.54 6.96
N GLU A 461 -5.90 22.32 5.92
CA GLU A 461 -6.79 23.39 5.41
C GLU A 461 -8.14 22.86 4.89
N ASN A 462 -8.13 21.66 4.31
CA ASN A 462 -9.31 20.97 3.78
C ASN A 462 -10.02 20.07 4.82
N GLN A 463 -9.52 20.00 6.06
CA GLN A 463 -10.13 19.17 7.09
C GLN A 463 -11.48 19.72 7.56
N VAL A 464 -12.29 18.80 8.08
CA VAL A 464 -13.43 19.14 8.90
C VAL A 464 -12.94 19.85 10.15
N HIS A 465 -13.42 21.07 10.34
CA HIS A 465 -13.12 21.90 11.51
C HIS A 465 -14.34 21.99 12.42
N TYR A 466 -14.10 21.92 13.73
CA TYR A 466 -15.09 22.09 14.78
C TYR A 466 -14.81 23.40 15.51
N LEU A 467 -15.76 24.33 15.45
CA LEU A 467 -15.78 25.55 16.25
C LEU A 467 -16.63 25.28 17.49
N VAL A 468 -15.96 25.11 18.62
CA VAL A 468 -16.56 24.79 19.92
C VAL A 468 -16.70 26.06 20.74
N ILE A 469 -17.92 26.32 21.21
CA ILE A 469 -18.27 27.45 22.06
C ILE A 469 -18.67 26.88 23.42
N SER A 470 -17.89 27.19 24.46
CA SER A 470 -18.04 26.71 25.83
C SER A 470 -18.06 27.90 26.78
N GLY A 471 -19.26 28.34 27.16
CA GLY A 471 -19.43 29.59 27.91
C GLY A 471 -18.95 30.79 27.10
N SER A 472 -17.90 31.47 27.56
CA SER A 472 -17.23 32.58 26.85
C SER A 472 -16.01 32.14 26.02
N ARG A 473 -15.60 30.87 26.08
CA ARG A 473 -14.45 30.37 25.31
C ARG A 473 -14.89 29.88 23.94
N VAL A 474 -14.22 30.35 22.89
CA VAL A 474 -14.33 29.83 21.52
C VAL A 474 -13.03 29.09 21.21
N THR A 475 -13.13 27.85 20.72
CA THR A 475 -11.99 27.00 20.37
C THR A 475 -12.21 26.39 19.00
N LEU A 476 -11.21 26.53 18.12
CA LEU A 476 -11.16 25.87 16.83
C LEU A 476 -10.27 24.62 16.95
N THR A 477 -10.71 23.48 16.41
CA THR A 477 -9.89 22.26 16.33
C THR A 477 -10.42 21.33 15.24
N THR A 478 -9.59 20.42 14.73
CA THR A 478 -10.01 19.34 13.81
C THR A 478 -10.35 18.02 14.52
N SER A 479 -10.03 17.88 15.83
CA SER A 479 -10.27 16.64 16.60
C SER A 479 -11.70 16.56 17.17
N PRO A 480 -12.48 15.52 16.83
CA PRO A 480 -13.77 15.23 17.49
C PRO A 480 -13.63 14.83 18.96
N GLU A 481 -12.55 14.14 19.35
CA GLU A 481 -12.31 13.83 20.76
C GLU A 481 -12.11 15.12 21.57
N ARG A 482 -11.40 16.11 21.02
CA ARG A 482 -11.24 17.42 21.66
C ARG A 482 -12.57 18.15 21.86
N VAL A 483 -13.56 17.93 20.98
CA VAL A 483 -14.93 18.43 21.17
C VAL A 483 -15.58 17.79 22.41
N GLU A 484 -15.41 16.48 22.61
CA GLU A 484 -15.98 15.74 23.75
C GLU A 484 -15.20 15.95 25.06
N GLU A 485 -13.89 16.18 25.02
CA GLU A 485 -13.13 16.73 26.16
C GLU A 485 -13.69 18.09 26.59
N LEU A 486 -13.86 19.03 25.65
CA LEU A 486 -14.42 20.35 25.94
C LEU A 486 -15.87 20.24 26.46
N ARG A 487 -16.68 19.32 25.92
CA ARG A 487 -18.03 19.03 26.44
C ARG A 487 -17.98 18.56 27.90
N ARG A 488 -17.12 17.58 28.21
CA ARG A 488 -16.93 17.04 29.58
C ARG A 488 -16.37 18.08 30.55
N ALA A 489 -15.57 19.04 30.07
CA ALA A 489 -15.03 20.14 30.85
C ALA A 489 -15.98 21.36 30.97
N THR A 490 -17.09 21.39 30.25
CA THR A 490 -18.08 22.48 30.32
C THR A 490 -18.94 22.32 31.57
N LEU A 491 -19.08 23.38 32.38
CA LEU A 491 -19.92 23.32 33.58
C LEU A 491 -21.41 23.13 33.21
N PRO A 492 -22.23 22.40 33.99
CA PRO A 492 -23.61 22.04 33.61
C PRO A 492 -24.58 23.19 33.29
N LEU A 493 -24.25 24.43 33.69
CA LEU A 493 -25.04 25.63 33.43
C LEU A 493 -24.46 26.52 32.31
N GLN A 494 -23.31 26.17 31.74
CA GLN A 494 -22.70 26.90 30.63
C GLN A 494 -23.25 26.40 29.29
N LYS A 495 -23.46 27.35 28.35
CA LYS A 495 -23.86 27.01 26.98
C LYS A 495 -22.71 26.28 26.28
N PHE A 496 -22.98 25.08 25.80
CA PHE A 496 -22.11 24.33 24.89
C PHE A 496 -22.72 24.32 23.48
N ARG A 497 -21.98 24.75 22.46
CA ARG A 497 -22.39 24.68 21.06
C ARG A 497 -21.21 24.31 20.18
N VAL A 498 -21.45 23.42 19.22
CA VAL A 498 -20.46 23.04 18.20
C VAL A 498 -20.98 23.47 16.84
N GLN A 499 -20.11 24.01 15.99
CA GLN A 499 -20.38 24.28 14.58
C GLN A 499 -19.32 23.56 13.74
N ARG A 500 -19.74 22.92 12.63
CA ARG A 500 -18.88 22.09 11.77
C ARG A 500 -18.67 22.79 10.42
N PHE A 501 -17.42 22.94 10.02
CA PHE A 501 -17.02 23.59 8.77
C PHE A 501 -16.19 22.66 7.89
N ARG A 502 -16.23 22.87 6.58
CA ARG A 502 -15.56 22.02 5.57
C ARG A 502 -14.11 22.40 5.27
N THR A 503 -13.69 23.59 5.67
CA THR A 503 -12.33 24.10 5.52
C THR A 503 -11.99 25.03 6.68
N ARG A 504 -10.70 25.26 6.90
CA ARG A 504 -10.20 26.20 7.91
C ARG A 504 -10.70 27.62 7.68
N THR A 505 -10.69 28.09 6.44
CA THR A 505 -11.11 29.44 6.05
C THR A 505 -12.54 29.76 6.50
N LEU A 506 -13.48 28.84 6.26
CA LEU A 506 -14.88 28.99 6.68
C LEU A 506 -15.00 29.02 8.21
N ALA A 507 -14.22 28.18 8.91
CA ALA A 507 -14.22 28.11 10.36
C ALA A 507 -13.62 29.38 11.01
N MET A 508 -12.56 29.93 10.43
CA MET A 508 -11.93 31.19 10.89
C MET A 508 -12.83 32.40 10.63
N GLN A 509 -13.52 32.45 9.49
CA GLN A 509 -14.54 33.48 9.21
C GLN A 509 -15.66 33.45 10.26
N ALA A 510 -16.19 32.26 10.57
CA ALA A 510 -17.21 32.09 11.60
C ALA A 510 -16.69 32.38 13.02
N MET A 511 -15.44 32.03 13.34
CA MET A 511 -14.82 32.36 14.62
C MET A 511 -14.70 33.87 14.81
N SER A 512 -14.19 34.58 13.80
CA SER A 512 -14.05 36.04 13.81
C SER A 512 -15.39 36.74 14.06
N ALA A 513 -16.47 36.26 13.44
CA ALA A 513 -17.84 36.77 13.62
C ALA A 513 -18.50 36.42 14.97
N ILE A 514 -17.81 35.70 15.86
CA ILE A 514 -18.27 35.33 17.21
C ILE A 514 -17.34 35.90 18.30
N THR A 515 -16.12 36.33 17.94
CA THR A 515 -15.14 36.95 18.85
C THR A 515 -14.99 38.47 18.66
N GLN A 516 -15.82 39.07 17.80
CA GLN A 516 -16.08 40.52 17.70
C GLN A 516 -17.34 40.87 18.47
#